data_AF-A0A960NNJ1-F1
#
_entry.id   AF-A0A960NNJ1-F1
#
_cell.length_a   1.000
_cell.length_b   1.000
_cell.length_c   1.000
_cell.angle_alpha   90.00
_cell.angle_beta   90.00
_cell.angle_gamma   90.00
#
_symmetry.space_group_name_H-M   'P 1'
#
loop_
_entity.id
_entity.type
_entity.pdbx_description
1 polymer ?
#
loop_
_entity_poly.entity_id
_entity_poly.type
_entity_poly.pdbx_seq_one_letter_code
_entity_poly.pdbx_strand_id
1 'polypeptide(L)' 'AMKDRAGGYTRIMKLGPRSSDGSEMAILEWVDYIPVARKKAAKGDAPEAGASEEKS' A
#
# COMPACT_ATOMS: atom_id res chain seq x y z
N ALA A 1 11.50 -0.24 22.89
CA ALA A 1 12.03 -0.61 21.56
C ALA A 1 12.78 0.56 20.92
N MET A 2 12.15 1.72 20.71
CA MET A 2 12.83 2.86 20.05
C MET A 2 13.84 3.66 20.88
N LYS A 3 13.83 3.58 22.23
CA LYS A 3 14.72 4.40 23.08
C LYS A 3 16.21 4.01 22.98
N ASP A 4 16.49 2.72 22.80
CA ASP A 4 17.86 2.19 22.78
C ASP A 4 18.42 2.02 21.36
N ARG A 5 17.61 2.32 20.33
CA ARG A 5 17.96 2.13 18.92
C ARG A 5 18.60 3.40 18.37
N ALA A 6 19.87 3.34 17.96
CA ALA A 6 20.57 4.48 17.35
C ALA A 6 20.26 4.63 15.85
N GLY A 7 19.06 5.12 15.53
CA GLY A 7 18.63 5.40 14.15
C GLY A 7 17.94 4.24 13.44
N GLY A 8 17.57 4.44 12.17
CA GLY A 8 16.91 3.40 11.35
C GLY A 8 15.55 2.96 11.91
N TYR A 9 14.71 3.92 12.31
CA TYR A 9 13.40 3.65 12.92
C TYR A 9 12.33 3.22 11.94
N THR A 10 12.55 3.52 10.65
CA THR A 10 11.61 3.21 9.57
C THR A 10 12.25 2.26 8.55
N ARG A 11 11.42 1.42 7.94
CA ARG A 11 11.77 0.62 6.77
C ARG A 11 11.04 1.19 5.56
N ILE A 12 11.77 1.33 4.47
CA ILE A 12 11.23 1.73 3.17
C ILE A 12 11.29 0.51 2.25
N MET A 13 10.14 0.08 1.74
CA MET A 13 10.03 -1.01 0.76
C MET A 13 9.56 -0.44 -0.57
N LYS A 14 10.40 -0.52 -1.61
CA LYS A 14 10.07 -0.05 -2.96
C LYS A 14 9.02 -0.97 -3.57
N LEU A 15 7.99 -0.37 -4.19
CA LEU A 15 6.92 -1.08 -4.89
C LEU A 15 7.01 -0.93 -6.41
N GLY A 16 7.75 0.07 -6.89
CA GLY A 16 7.83 0.43 -8.30
C GLY A 16 6.81 1.51 -8.68
N PRO A 17 6.64 1.78 -9.98
CA PRO A 17 5.82 2.88 -10.47
C PRO A 17 4.32 2.65 -10.26
N ARG A 18 3.60 3.72 -9.95
CA ARG A 18 2.14 3.76 -9.83
C ARG A 18 1.50 3.65 -11.22
N SER A 19 0.41 2.88 -11.32
CA SER A 19 -0.25 2.60 -12.60
C SER A 19 -0.83 3.83 -13.32
N SER A 20 -1.24 4.87 -12.59
CA SER A 20 -1.91 6.05 -13.17
C SER A 20 -0.95 7.05 -13.83
N ASP A 21 0.21 7.27 -13.22
CA ASP A 21 1.11 8.40 -13.54
C ASP A 21 2.59 7.99 -13.58
N GLY A 22 2.90 6.71 -13.36
CA GLY A 22 4.27 6.20 -13.36
C GLY A 22 5.11 6.65 -12.15
N SER A 23 4.52 7.32 -11.15
CA SER A 23 5.26 7.82 -9.99
C SER A 23 5.82 6.67 -9.15
N GLU A 24 7.11 6.71 -8.79
CA GLU A 24 7.74 5.70 -7.93
C GLU A 24 7.09 5.63 -6.55
N MET A 25 6.70 4.43 -6.13
CA MET A 25 6.02 4.17 -4.87
C MET A 25 6.89 3.38 -3.90
N ALA A 26 6.67 3.62 -2.61
CA ALA A 26 7.22 2.81 -1.53
C ALA A 26 6.27 2.74 -0.34
N ILE A 27 6.38 1.67 0.44
CA ILE A 27 5.76 1.54 1.76
C ILE A 27 6.75 2.06 2.80
N LEU A 28 6.27 2.91 3.70
CA LEU A 28 7.00 3.36 4.88
C LEU A 28 6.38 2.70 6.12
N GLU A 29 7.17 1.92 6.85
CA GLU A 29 6.72 1.26 8.09
C GLU A 29 7.68 1.51 9.25
N TRP A 30 7.18 1.42 10.48
CA TRP A 30 8.01 1.42 11.69
C TRP A 30 8.66 0.05 11.87
N VAL A 31 9.94 0.02 12.22
CA VAL A 31 10.72 -1.24 12.29
C VAL A 31 10.20 -2.22 13.35
N ASP A 32 9.74 -1.71 14.49
CA ASP A 32 9.29 -2.56 15.61
C ASP A 32 7.75 -2.73 15.64
N TYR A 33 7.04 -2.35 14.56
CA TYR A 33 5.60 -2.56 14.46
C TYR A 33 5.28 -3.99 14.04
N ILE A 34 4.54 -4.71 14.91
CA ILE A 34 4.02 -6.05 14.61
C ILE A 34 2.52 -5.90 14.33
N PRO A 35 2.06 -6.12 13.08
CA PRO A 35 0.64 -6.02 12.78
C PRO A 35 -0.12 -7.13 13.51
N VAL A 36 -1.11 -6.75 14.32
CA VAL A 36 -2.11 -7.70 14.82
C VAL A 36 -2.89 -8.25 13.65
N ALA A 37 -2.87 -9.57 13.48
CA ALA A 37 -3.55 -10.25 12.38
C ALA A 37 -5.03 -9.88 12.37
N ARG A 38 -5.44 -9.04 11.42
CA ARG A 38 -6.85 -8.81 11.14
C ARG A 38 -7.38 -10.04 10.41
N LYS A 39 -8.36 -10.72 11.02
CA LYS A 39 -9.11 -11.80 10.38
C LYS A 39 -9.66 -11.27 9.05
N LYS A 40 -9.22 -11.85 7.92
CA LYS A 40 -9.66 -11.46 6.57
C LYS A 40 -11.19 -11.44 6.52
N ALA A 41 -11.78 -10.26 6.36
CA ALA A 41 -13.11 -10.17 5.77
C ALA A 41 -12.96 -10.55 4.29
N ALA A 42 -13.82 -11.44 3.81
CA ALA A 42 -13.79 -11.98 2.47
C ALA A 42 -13.76 -10.86 1.42
N LYS A 43 -12.82 -10.97 0.49
CA LYS A 43 -12.67 -10.14 -0.70
C LYS A 43 -13.88 -10.40 -1.61
N GLY A 44 -14.72 -9.40 -1.79
CA GLY A 44 -15.68 -9.36 -2.89
C GLY A 44 -14.97 -8.81 -4.12
N ASP A 45 -14.73 -9.67 -5.09
CA ASP A 45 -14.41 -9.28 -6.45
C ASP A 45 -15.61 -8.53 -7.06
N ALA A 46 -15.39 -7.32 -7.56
CA ALA A 46 -16.28 -6.65 -8.50
C ALA A 46 -15.40 -6.03 -9.60
N PRO A 47 -15.64 -6.37 -10.89
CA PRO A 47 -14.70 -6.14 -11.97
C PRO A 47 -14.75 -4.72 -12.53
N GLU A 48 -13.64 -4.36 -13.15
CA GLU A 48 -13.48 -3.34 -14.18
C GLU A 48 -14.56 -3.49 -15.27
N ALA A 49 -15.25 -2.39 -15.60
CA ALA A 49 -15.93 -2.22 -16.88
C ALA A 49 -15.70 -0.78 -17.35
N GLY A 50 -14.86 -0.63 -18.38
CA GLY A 50 -14.66 0.61 -19.10
C GLY A 50 -15.75 0.89 -20.14
N ALA A 51 -15.98 2.18 -20.34
CA ALA A 51 -16.36 2.90 -21.56
C ALA A 51 -17.52 2.40 -22.47
N SER A 52 -18.57 3.23 -22.58
CA SER A 52 -19.08 3.68 -23.89
C SER A 52 -19.87 5.00 -23.78
N GLU A 53 -19.64 5.84 -24.78
CA GLU A 53 -20.07 7.22 -25.01
C GLU A 53 -21.51 7.35 -25.54
N GLU A 54 -22.03 8.59 -25.53
CA GLU A 54 -23.01 9.19 -26.46
C GLU A 54 -24.46 9.52 -25.98
N LYS A 55 -24.72 10.84 -25.97
CA LYS A 55 -25.97 11.64 -26.16
C LYS A 55 -27.28 11.18 -25.52
N SER A 56 -27.82 12.06 -24.67
CA SER A 56 -29.07 12.81 -24.90
C SER A 56 -29.17 13.99 -23.92
#